data_AF-A0A7X9HB88-F1
#
_entry.id   AF-A0A7X9HB88-F1
#
_cell.length_a   1.000
_cell.length_b   1.000
_cell.length_c   1.000
_cell.angle_alpha   90.00
_cell.angle_beta   90.00
_cell.angle_gamma   90.00
#
_symmetry.space_group_name_H-M   'P 1'
#
loop_
_entity.id
_entity.type
_entity.pdbx_description
1 polymer ?
#
loop_
_entity_poly.entity_id
_entity_poly.type
_entity_poly.pdbx_seq_one_letter_code
_entity_poly.pdbx_strand_id
1 'polypeptide(L)' 'MAKKSVAGFRDKAKRTGQSYTKVIKMVKSSEKGSYSFEEKMIPNELVKDYLSK' A
#
# COMPACT_ATOMS: atom_id res chain seq x y z
N MET A 1 38.19 17.89 -17.72
CA MET A 1 37.74 16.63 -17.10
C MET A 1 36.25 16.75 -16.83
N ALA A 2 35.41 16.24 -17.74
CA ALA A 2 33.96 16.30 -17.59
C ALA A 2 33.53 15.28 -16.53
N LYS A 3 32.94 15.74 -15.43
CA LYS A 3 32.36 14.86 -14.42
C LYS A 3 31.20 14.10 -15.07
N LYS A 4 31.40 12.82 -15.41
CA LYS A 4 30.30 11.94 -15.83
C LYS A 4 29.38 11.75 -14.62
N SER A 5 28.23 12.40 -14.61
CA SER A 5 27.13 11.98 -13.75
C SER A 5 26.57 10.68 -14.34
N VAL A 6 26.81 9.57 -13.63
CA VAL A 6 26.10 8.32 -13.92
C VAL A 6 24.71 8.50 -13.34
N ALA A 7 23.74 8.82 -14.20
CA ALA A 7 22.34 8.67 -13.85
C ALA A 7 22.11 7.19 -13.56
N GLY A 8 22.05 6.82 -12.27
CA GLY A 8 21.69 5.47 -11.86
C GLY A 8 20.40 5.09 -12.55
N PHE A 9 20.44 4.03 -13.36
CA PHE A 9 19.26 3.48 -14.02
C PHE A 9 18.29 3.05 -12.93
N ARG A 10 17.36 3.96 -12.58
CA ARG A 10 16.18 3.60 -11.80
C ARG A 10 15.36 2.74 -12.73
N ASP A 11 15.59 1.43 -12.67
CA ASP A 11 14.78 0.41 -13.32
C ASP A 11 13.31 0.85 -13.15
N LYS A 12 12.61 1.21 -14.23
CA LYS A 12 11.19 1.61 -14.15
C LYS A 12 10.34 0.51 -13.48
N ALA A 13 10.85 -0.72 -13.49
CA ALA A 13 10.30 -1.89 -12.82
C ALA A 13 10.56 -1.93 -11.30
N LYS A 14 11.66 -1.34 -10.79
CA LYS A 14 11.93 -1.26 -9.35
C LYS A 14 11.29 -0.01 -8.75
N ARG A 15 9.97 0.04 -8.74
CA ARG A 15 9.22 0.87 -7.78
C ARG A 15 9.19 0.18 -6.42
N THR A 16 10.36 -0.20 -5.90
CA THR A 16 10.53 -0.92 -4.62
C THR A 16 9.98 -0.18 -3.39
N GLY A 17 9.59 1.09 -3.52
CA GLY A 17 8.97 1.88 -2.46
C GLY A 17 7.44 1.83 -2.40
N GLN A 18 6.75 1.24 -3.38
CA GLN A 18 5.29 1.24 -3.44
C GLN A 18 4.68 -0.16 -3.34
N SER A 19 5.38 -1.15 -2.77
CA SER A 19 4.90 -2.54 -2.76
C SER A 19 3.71 -2.78 -1.82
N TYR A 20 3.48 -1.86 -0.87
CA TYR A 20 2.47 -1.98 0.17
C TYR A 20 1.61 -0.73 0.26
N THR A 21 0.32 -0.94 0.49
CA THR A 21 -0.67 0.11 0.70
C THR A 21 -1.28 -0.06 2.08
N LYS A 22 -1.44 1.06 2.81
CA LYS A 22 -2.24 1.08 4.03
C LYS A 22 -3.72 1.17 3.64
N VAL A 23 -4.49 0.15 4.00
CA VAL A 23 -5.92 0.06 3.74
C VAL A 23 -6.66 0.30 5.05
N ILE A 24 -7.71 1.13 5.00
CA ILE A 24 -8.57 1.46 6.14
C ILE A 24 -9.96 0.96 5.80
N LYS A 25 -10.46 -0.02 6.56
CA LYS A 25 -11.81 -0.58 6.37
C LYS A 25 -12.68 -0.28 7.59
N MET A 26 -13.94 0.04 7.32
CA MET A 26 -14.95 0.20 8.36
C MET A 26 -15.51 -1.17 8.75
N VAL A 27 -15.41 -1.54 10.02
CA VAL A 27 -15.93 -2.80 10.58
C VAL A 27 -17.01 -2.48 11.61
N LYS A 28 -18.13 -3.21 11.53
CA LYS A 28 -19.22 -3.09 12.49
C LYS A 28 -18.92 -3.93 13.73
N SER A 29 -18.94 -3.33 14.90
CA SER A 29 -18.79 -4.04 16.17
C SER A 29 -20.06 -4.83 16.49
N SER A 30 -19.91 -6.13 16.78
CA SER A 30 -21.04 -7.02 17.07
C SER A 30 -21.75 -6.71 18.39
N GLU A 31 -21.06 -6.09 19.35
CA GLU A 31 -21.60 -5.85 20.68
C GLU A 31 -22.46 -4.60 20.78
N LYS A 32 -22.10 -3.53 20.06
CA LYS A 32 -22.71 -2.20 20.22
C LYS A 32 -23.23 -1.59 18.92
N GLY A 33 -23.04 -2.28 17.78
CA GLY A 33 -23.43 -1.77 16.47
C GLY A 33 -22.65 -0.54 15.99
N SER A 34 -21.64 -0.11 16.75
CA SER A 34 -20.75 1.00 16.41
C SER A 34 -19.81 0.60 15.27
N TYR A 35 -19.42 1.58 14.47
CA TYR A 35 -18.43 1.39 13.42
C TYR A 35 -17.04 1.77 13.94
N SER A 36 -16.05 0.96 13.63
CA SER A 36 -14.65 1.22 13.93
C SER A 36 -13.83 1.09 12.65
N PHE A 37 -12.73 1.83 12.58
CA PHE A 37 -11.80 1.75 11.46
C PHE A 37 -10.67 0.79 11.82
N GLU A 38 -10.45 -0.22 10.97
CA GLU A 38 -9.32 -1.13 11.06
C GLU A 38 -8.32 -0.80 9.96
N GLU A 39 -7.07 -0.53 10.34
CA GLU A 39 -5.98 -0.23 9.42
C GLU A 39 -5.06 -1.45 9.26
N LYS A 40 -4.75 -1.83 8.01
CA LYS A 40 -3.78 -2.89 7.70
C LYS A 40 -2.87 -2.48 6.54
N MET A 41 -1.61 -2.91 6.60
CA MET A 41 -0.65 -2.74 5.51
C MET A 41 -0.63 -4.03 4.68
N ILE A 42 -1.02 -3.94 3.42
CA ILE A 42 -1.25 -5.10 2.54
C ILE A 42 -0.54 -4.86 1.20
N PRO A 43 -0.02 -5.92 0.53
CA PRO A 43 0.50 -5.80 -0.83
C PRO A 43 -0.54 -5.21 -1.79
N ASN A 44 -0.10 -4.36 -2.73
CA ASN A 44 -1.02 -3.64 -3.63
C ASN A 44 -1.95 -4.55 -4.43
N GLU A 45 -1.50 -5.73 -4.79
CA GLU A 45 -2.26 -6.72 -5.56
C GLU A 45 -3.50 -7.21 -4.81
N LEU A 46 -3.42 -7.27 -3.48
CA LEU A 46 -4.48 -7.81 -2.60
C LEU A 46 -5.42 -6.73 -2.04
N VAL A 47 -5.19 -5.45 -2.38
CA VAL A 47 -6.00 -4.34 -1.86
C VAL A 47 -7.47 -4.44 -2.31
N LYS A 48 -7.70 -4.83 -3.56
CA LYS A 48 -9.07 -4.97 -4.11
C LYS A 48 -9.85 -6.05 -3.38
N ASP A 49 -9.26 -7.23 -3.23
CA ASP A 49 -9.88 -8.37 -2.57
C ASP A 49 -10.18 -8.08 -1.09
N TYR A 50 -9.30 -7.33 -0.42
CA TYR A 50 -9.48 -6.94 0.97
C TYR A 50 -10.67 -5.98 1.18
N LEU A 51 -10.90 -5.05 0.24
CA LEU A 51 -12.00 -4.08 0.30
C LEU A 51 -13.34 -4.64 -0.18
N SER A 52 -13.34 -5.67 -1.02
CA SER A 52 -14.58 -6.30 -1.52
C SER A 52 -15.18 -7.33 -0.55
N LYS A 53 -14.40 -7.79 0.43
CA LYS A 53 -14.89 -8.54 1.60
C LYS A 53 -15.57 -7.60 2.58
#